data_AF-A0A2J6XHL9-F1
#
_entry.id   AF-A0A2J6XHL9-F1
#
_cell.length_a   1.000
_cell.length_b   1.000
_cell.length_c   1.000
_cell.angle_alpha   90.00
_cell.angle_beta   90.00
_cell.angle_gamma   90.00
#
_symmetry.space_group_name_H-M   'P 1'
#
loop_
_entity.id
_entity.type
_entity.pdbx_description
1 polymer ?
#
loop_
_entity_poly.entity_id
_entity_poly.type
_entity_poly.pdbx_seq_one_letter_code
_entity_poly.pdbx_strand_id
1 'polypeptide(L)'
;GVYYKFPGLVGTAITKYNDYFIAKTGLTESEAIKNGFKTMSTIVRSKTRARYYPGGKDIIIKLIADEVSQKIIGAQIIGGEEVLGRIDMIALAIMKSNTLYDLFYLEHAYMPAISRSWDPVILAARSLMTGFK
;
A
#
# COMPACT_ATOMS: atom_id res chain seq x y z
N GLY A 1 1.02 -37.87 2.21
CA GLY A 1 0.77 -36.73 1.31
C GLY A 1 0.96 -35.46 2.10
N VAL A 2 1.57 -34.42 1.50
CA VAL A 2 1.74 -33.12 2.16
C VAL A 2 0.40 -32.38 2.08
N TYR A 3 -0.22 -32.11 3.22
CA TYR A 3 -1.43 -31.28 3.29
C TYR A 3 -1.02 -29.80 3.36
N TYR A 4 -1.37 -29.02 2.33
CA TYR A 4 -1.19 -27.57 2.34
C TYR A 4 -2.42 -26.90 2.95
N LYS A 5 -2.23 -26.10 4.00
CA LYS A 5 -3.28 -25.29 4.60
C LYS A 5 -3.45 -24.00 3.80
N PHE A 6 -4.66 -23.72 3.33
CA PHE A 6 -4.98 -22.44 2.72
C PHE A 6 -4.83 -21.31 3.76
N PRO A 7 -3.98 -20.30 3.52
CA PRO A 7 -3.72 -19.23 4.49
C PRO A 7 -4.84 -18.18 4.57
N GLY A 8 -5.82 -18.22 3.65
CA GLY A 8 -6.84 -17.19 3.50
C GLY A 8 -6.46 -16.14 2.44
N LEU A 9 -7.36 -15.17 2.25
CA LEU A 9 -7.20 -14.04 1.32
C LEU A 9 -7.33 -12.74 2.09
N VAL A 10 -6.68 -11.68 1.60
CA VAL A 10 -6.77 -10.33 2.15
C VAL A 10 -7.71 -9.41 1.35
N GLY A 11 -8.44 -9.94 0.36
CA GLY A 11 -9.41 -9.16 -0.40
C GLY A 11 -8.79 -8.15 -1.38
N THR A 12 -7.68 -8.52 -2.02
CA THR A 12 -7.06 -7.70 -3.08
C THR A 12 -7.96 -7.65 -4.31
N ALA A 13 -8.26 -6.45 -4.80
CA ALA A 13 -9.01 -6.22 -6.02
C ALA A 13 -8.51 -4.96 -6.73
N ILE A 14 -8.56 -4.96 -8.06
CA ILE A 14 -8.19 -3.83 -8.91
C ILE A 14 -9.19 -3.71 -10.07
N THR A 15 -9.55 -2.47 -10.41
CA THR A 15 -10.34 -2.14 -11.60
C THR A 15 -9.76 -0.92 -12.29
N LYS A 16 -10.29 -0.58 -13.46
CA LYS A 16 -9.91 0.60 -14.24
C LYS A 16 -11.15 1.40 -14.62
N TYR A 17 -11.07 2.72 -14.47
CA TYR A 17 -12.07 3.66 -14.96
C TYR A 17 -11.37 4.83 -15.67
N ASN A 18 -11.67 5.01 -16.96
CA ASN A 18 -10.93 5.91 -17.85
C ASN A 18 -9.42 5.66 -17.74
N ASP A 19 -8.63 6.68 -17.43
CA ASP A 19 -7.17 6.60 -17.32
C ASP A 19 -6.68 6.19 -15.92
N TYR A 20 -7.57 5.86 -14.99
CA TYR A 20 -7.21 5.54 -13.60
C TYR A 20 -7.39 4.06 -13.28
N PHE A 21 -6.35 3.49 -12.69
CA PHE A 21 -6.41 2.22 -11.98
C PHE A 21 -6.78 2.48 -10.53
N ILE A 22 -7.73 1.71 -10.01
CA ILE A 22 -8.28 1.82 -8.66
C ILE A 22 -8.16 0.44 -8.01
N ALA A 23 -7.41 0.35 -6.91
CA ALA A 23 -7.15 -0.91 -6.23
C ALA A 23 -7.35 -0.80 -4.72
N LYS A 24 -7.72 -1.93 -4.09
CA LYS A 24 -7.71 -2.11 -2.63
C LYS A 24 -7.12 -3.47 -2.25
N THR A 25 -6.61 -3.56 -1.03
CA THR A 25 -6.29 -4.81 -0.34
C THR A 25 -6.48 -4.61 1.16
N GLY A 26 -6.84 -5.66 1.88
CA GLY A 26 -7.18 -5.60 3.30
C GLY A 26 -8.44 -4.78 3.60
N LEU A 27 -8.49 -4.29 4.83
CA LEU A 27 -9.60 -3.51 5.38
C LEU A 27 -9.52 -2.06 4.92
N THR A 28 -10.66 -1.49 4.57
CA THR A 28 -10.85 -0.04 4.61
C THR A 28 -10.86 0.44 6.07
N GLU A 29 -10.63 1.73 6.28
CA GLU A 29 -10.64 2.32 7.63
C GLU A 29 -11.99 2.11 8.34
N SER A 30 -13.11 2.22 7.59
CA SER A 30 -14.44 1.94 8.14
C SER A 30 -14.62 0.47 8.52
N GLU A 31 -14.09 -0.47 7.71
CA GLU A 31 -14.12 -1.90 8.04
C GLU A 31 -13.25 -2.17 9.28
N ALA A 32 -12.06 -1.58 9.38
CA ALA A 32 -11.18 -1.74 10.54
C ALA A 32 -11.82 -1.24 11.84
N ILE A 33 -12.40 -0.02 11.84
CA ILE A 33 -13.12 0.53 12.99
C ILE A 33 -14.31 -0.37 13.36
N LYS A 34 -15.10 -0.83 12.38
CA LYS A 34 -16.25 -1.71 12.62
C LYS A 34 -15.86 -3.06 13.22
N ASN A 35 -14.65 -3.55 12.92
CA ASN A 35 -14.10 -4.79 13.48
C ASN A 35 -13.33 -4.57 14.79
N GLY A 36 -13.36 -3.36 15.37
CA GLY A 36 -12.79 -3.08 16.69
C GLY A 36 -11.29 -2.78 16.71
N PHE A 37 -10.67 -2.53 15.55
CA PHE A 37 -9.26 -2.12 15.50
C PHE A 37 -9.08 -0.68 15.96
N LYS A 38 -8.04 -0.42 16.76
CA LYS A 38 -7.57 0.94 17.00
C LYS A 38 -6.82 1.37 15.73
N THR A 39 -7.51 2.10 14.87
CA THR A 39 -7.09 2.28 13.47
C THR A 39 -6.37 3.61 13.27
N MET A 40 -5.27 3.58 12.52
CA MET A 40 -4.60 4.77 12.01
C MET A 40 -4.48 4.70 10.49
N SER A 41 -4.60 5.84 9.82
CA SER A 41 -4.46 5.92 8.37
C SER A 41 -3.79 7.21 7.91
N THR A 42 -3.14 7.15 6.74
CA THR A 42 -2.60 8.33 6.06
C THR A 42 -2.98 8.27 4.59
N ILE A 43 -3.03 9.44 3.94
CA ILE A 43 -3.15 9.58 2.49
C ILE A 43 -1.91 10.30 1.97
N VAL A 44 -1.16 9.63 1.10
CA VAL A 44 0.01 10.19 0.42
C VAL A 44 -0.29 10.40 -1.06
N ARG A 45 0.05 11.58 -1.57
CA ARG A 45 0.03 11.90 -3.00
C ARG A 45 1.45 11.96 -3.52
N SER A 46 1.72 11.31 -4.64
CA SER A 46 3.04 11.26 -5.26
C SER A 46 2.94 11.15 -6.78
N LYS A 47 4.08 10.90 -7.43
CA LYS A 47 4.19 10.60 -8.86
C LYS A 47 4.71 9.18 -9.07
N THR A 48 4.34 8.56 -10.17
CA THR A 48 4.76 7.19 -10.54
C THR A 48 6.22 7.11 -10.98
N ARG A 49 6.75 8.16 -11.61
CA ARG A 49 8.12 8.20 -12.18
C ARG A 49 9.04 9.17 -11.44
N ALA A 50 10.34 9.03 -11.66
CA ALA A 50 11.34 9.99 -11.18
C ALA A 50 11.02 11.40 -11.70
N ARG A 51 11.31 12.44 -10.89
CA ARG A 51 10.94 13.84 -11.20
C ARG A 51 11.47 14.31 -12.56
N TYR A 52 12.66 13.87 -12.94
CA TYR A 52 13.31 14.25 -14.20
C TYR A 52 12.84 13.41 -15.40
N TYR A 53 12.09 12.32 -15.18
CA TYR A 53 11.65 11.43 -16.25
C TYR A 53 10.28 11.88 -16.77
N PRO A 54 10.08 11.99 -18.09
CA PRO A 54 8.83 12.52 -18.66
C PRO A 54 7.64 11.58 -18.44
N GLY A 55 6.44 12.17 -18.42
CA GLY A 55 5.18 11.44 -18.44
C GLY A 55 4.72 10.84 -17.10
N GLY A 56 5.36 11.19 -15.98
CA GLY A 56 4.97 10.71 -14.66
C GLY A 56 3.53 11.08 -14.30
N LYS A 57 2.73 10.09 -13.92
CA LYS A 57 1.32 10.24 -13.53
C LYS A 57 1.18 10.41 -12.03
N ASP A 58 0.05 10.97 -11.61
CA ASP A 58 -0.32 11.03 -10.21
C ASP A 58 -0.68 9.63 -9.67
N ILE A 59 -0.30 9.41 -8.42
CA ILE A 59 -0.68 8.24 -7.64
C ILE A 59 -0.97 8.66 -6.21
N ILE A 60 -2.07 8.12 -5.68
CA ILE A 60 -2.58 8.39 -4.34
C ILE A 60 -2.67 7.06 -3.61
N ILE A 61 -2.09 6.99 -2.42
CA ILE A 61 -2.11 5.80 -1.58
C ILE A 61 -2.75 6.18 -0.26
N LYS A 62 -3.82 5.48 0.13
CA LYS A 62 -4.29 5.42 1.51
C LYS A 62 -3.73 4.16 2.15
N LEU A 63 -2.96 4.30 3.22
CA LEU A 63 -2.41 3.19 3.99
C LEU A 63 -3.09 3.16 5.36
N ILE A 64 -3.43 1.96 5.84
CA ILE A 64 -4.16 1.73 7.08
C ILE A 64 -3.40 0.70 7.91
N ALA A 65 -3.17 1.03 9.19
CA ALA A 65 -2.51 0.17 10.14
C ALA A 65 -3.30 0.07 11.45
N ASP A 66 -3.08 -1.01 12.18
CA ASP A 66 -3.48 -1.12 13.58
C ASP A 66 -2.48 -0.36 14.46
N GLU A 67 -2.97 0.57 15.27
CA GLU A 67 -2.16 1.47 16.09
C GLU A 67 -1.40 0.72 17.20
N VAL A 68 -1.98 -0.37 17.72
CA VAL A 68 -1.37 -1.13 18.82
C VAL A 68 -0.21 -1.99 18.31
N SER A 69 -0.45 -2.79 17.28
CA SER A 69 0.53 -3.73 16.74
C SER A 69 1.41 -3.15 15.64
N GLN A 70 1.09 -1.96 15.14
CA GLN A 70 1.74 -1.31 14.00
C GLN A 70 1.64 -2.11 12.69
N LYS A 71 0.81 -3.16 12.66
CA LYS A 71 0.63 -4.03 11.49
C LYS A 71 -0.17 -3.32 10.42
N ILE A 72 0.21 -3.54 9.17
CA ILE A 72 -0.56 -3.07 8.02
C ILE A 72 -1.81 -3.95 7.91
N ILE A 73 -2.97 -3.32 7.88
CA ILE A 73 -4.27 -4.02 7.83
C ILE A 73 -5.07 -3.69 6.58
N GLY A 74 -4.67 -2.67 5.83
CA GLY A 74 -5.25 -2.39 4.53
C GLY A 74 -4.63 -1.22 3.78
N ALA A 75 -4.94 -1.15 2.50
CA ALA A 75 -4.56 -0.05 1.64
C ALA A 75 -5.48 0.12 0.44
N GLN A 76 -5.50 1.33 -0.09
CA GLN A 76 -6.19 1.71 -1.32
C GLN A 76 -5.24 2.54 -2.17
N ILE A 77 -5.20 2.27 -3.49
CA ILE A 77 -4.36 3.00 -4.43
C ILE A 77 -5.21 3.46 -5.61
N ILE A 78 -5.06 4.72 -5.98
CA ILE A 78 -5.58 5.28 -7.24
C ILE A 78 -4.42 5.91 -8.00
N GLY A 79 -4.23 5.54 -9.26
CA GLY A 79 -3.12 6.09 -10.06
C GLY A 79 -3.31 5.91 -11.55
N GLY A 80 -2.57 6.71 -12.34
CA GLY A 80 -2.62 6.62 -13.81
C GLY A 80 -1.83 5.44 -14.41
N GLU A 81 -0.89 4.88 -13.65
CA GLU A 81 -0.07 3.73 -14.04
C GLU A 81 0.52 3.07 -12.77
N GLU A 82 1.10 1.88 -12.91
CA GLU A 82 1.93 1.23 -11.88
C GLU A 82 1.22 1.01 -10.52
N VAL A 83 -0.08 0.71 -10.56
CA VAL A 83 -0.90 0.40 -9.37
C VAL A 83 -0.82 -1.07 -8.97
N LEU A 84 -0.81 -1.99 -9.94
CA LEU A 84 -0.86 -3.45 -9.71
C LEU A 84 0.28 -3.96 -8.81
N GLY A 85 1.54 -3.71 -9.20
CA GLY A 85 2.68 -4.19 -8.40
C GLY A 85 2.72 -3.60 -6.98
N ARG A 86 2.26 -2.35 -6.82
CA ARG A 86 2.22 -1.68 -5.52
C ARG A 86 1.12 -2.21 -4.61
N ILE A 87 -0.07 -2.51 -5.15
CA ILE A 87 -1.14 -3.10 -4.33
C ILE A 87 -0.79 -4.54 -3.94
N ASP A 88 -0.16 -5.31 -4.84
CA ASP A 88 0.28 -6.68 -4.55
C ASP A 88 1.41 -6.73 -3.51
N MET A 89 2.34 -5.77 -3.55
CA MET A 89 3.37 -5.58 -2.53
C MET A 89 2.74 -5.38 -1.14
N ILE A 90 1.73 -4.51 -1.03
CA ILE A 90 1.04 -4.28 0.25
C ILE A 90 0.21 -5.52 0.65
N ALA A 91 -0.43 -6.19 -0.31
CA ALA A 91 -1.19 -7.41 -0.03
C ALA A 91 -0.30 -8.50 0.58
N LEU A 92 0.91 -8.68 0.03
CA LEU A 92 1.91 -9.59 0.60
C LEU A 92 2.30 -9.17 2.02
N ALA A 93 2.50 -7.88 2.26
CA ALA A 93 2.82 -7.36 3.59
C ALA A 93 1.72 -7.71 4.61
N ILE A 94 0.45 -7.53 4.25
CA ILE A 94 -0.70 -7.91 5.10
C ILE A 94 -0.72 -9.41 5.34
N MET A 95 -0.55 -10.23 4.28
CA MET A 95 -0.52 -11.69 4.40
C MET A 95 0.60 -12.20 5.31
N LYS A 96 1.70 -11.44 5.42
CA LYS A 96 2.83 -11.73 6.31
C LYS A 96 2.74 -11.06 7.68
N SER A 97 1.66 -10.32 7.96
CA SER A 97 1.49 -9.56 9.20
C SER A 97 2.64 -8.56 9.45
N ASN A 98 3.19 -7.99 8.38
CA ASN A 98 4.25 -7.01 8.44
C ASN A 98 3.78 -5.69 9.08
N THR A 99 4.70 -5.03 9.76
CA THR A 99 4.53 -3.72 10.38
C THR A 99 4.80 -2.58 9.40
N LEU A 100 4.47 -1.35 9.81
CA LEU A 100 4.89 -0.15 9.08
C LEU A 100 6.41 -0.05 8.89
N TYR A 101 7.19 -0.52 9.87
CA TYR A 101 8.65 -0.56 9.76
C TYR A 101 9.13 -1.53 8.68
N ASP A 102 8.52 -2.71 8.61
CA ASP A 102 8.86 -3.71 7.59
C ASP A 102 8.57 -3.18 6.18
N LEU A 103 7.45 -2.48 5.99
CA LEU A 103 7.11 -1.87 4.70
C LEU A 103 7.99 -0.65 4.38
N PHE A 104 8.43 0.12 5.39
CA PHE A 104 9.33 1.24 5.20
C PHE A 104 10.73 0.79 4.76
N TYR A 105 11.23 -0.33 5.29
CA TYR A 105 12.54 -0.89 4.95
C TYR A 105 12.49 -1.94 3.82
N LEU A 106 11.32 -2.18 3.23
CA LEU A 106 11.17 -3.12 2.13
C LEU A 106 12.05 -2.69 0.94
N GLU A 107 12.75 -3.66 0.35
CA GLU A 107 13.51 -3.46 -0.86
C GLU A 107 12.56 -3.43 -2.07
N HIS A 108 12.60 -2.34 -2.84
CA HIS A 108 11.93 -2.25 -4.14
C HIS A 108 12.95 -1.89 -5.23
N ALA A 109 12.71 -2.38 -6.44
CA ALA A 109 13.50 -1.97 -7.59
C ALA A 109 13.27 -0.48 -7.92
N TYR A 110 14.34 0.19 -8.30
CA TYR A 110 14.29 1.56 -8.82
C TYR A 110 14.50 1.56 -10.33
N MET A 111 13.56 2.13 -11.07
CA MET A 111 13.74 2.45 -12.49
C MET A 111 13.07 3.80 -12.79
N PRO A 112 13.79 4.83 -13.27
CA PRO A 112 13.26 6.19 -13.41
C PRO A 112 11.94 6.31 -14.19
N ALA A 113 11.70 5.39 -15.13
CA ALA A 113 10.51 5.34 -15.96
C ALA A 113 9.28 4.69 -15.29
N ILE A 114 9.42 4.03 -14.13
CA ILE A 114 8.35 3.23 -13.49
C ILE A 114 8.25 3.48 -11.96
N SER A 115 9.37 3.81 -11.30
CA SER A 115 9.42 4.04 -9.85
C SER A 115 10.35 5.19 -9.48
N ARG A 116 10.13 5.74 -8.29
CA ARG A 116 10.96 6.78 -7.68
C ARG A 116 11.95 6.16 -6.71
N SER A 117 13.05 6.84 -6.41
CA SER A 117 14.00 6.39 -5.37
C SER A 117 13.35 6.28 -3.99
N TRP A 118 12.30 7.07 -3.75
CA TRP A 118 11.36 6.88 -2.64
C TRP A 118 10.02 6.49 -3.25
N ASP A 119 9.73 5.18 -3.32
CA ASP A 119 8.46 4.71 -3.86
C ASP A 119 7.27 5.28 -3.05
N PRO A 120 6.14 5.62 -3.70
CA PRO A 120 4.93 6.07 -3.01
C PRO A 120 4.48 5.18 -1.85
N VAL A 121 4.68 3.85 -1.93
CA VAL A 121 4.34 2.91 -0.85
C VAL A 121 5.22 3.16 0.39
N ILE A 122 6.54 3.32 0.20
CA ILE A 122 7.47 3.65 1.29
C ILE A 122 7.14 5.02 1.89
N LEU A 123 6.78 6.01 1.06
CA LEU A 123 6.37 7.33 1.54
C LEU A 123 5.10 7.25 2.39
N ALA A 124 4.14 6.39 2.04
CA ALA A 124 2.94 6.14 2.83
C ALA A 124 3.28 5.52 4.19
N ALA A 125 4.14 4.50 4.23
CA ALA A 125 4.61 3.90 5.49
C ALA A 125 5.30 4.95 6.37
N ARG A 126 6.27 5.69 5.81
CA ARG A 126 6.98 6.77 6.51
C ARG A 126 6.03 7.83 7.06
N SER A 127 5.09 8.30 6.24
CA SER A 127 4.12 9.33 6.65
C SER A 127 3.29 8.86 7.84
N LEU A 128 2.83 7.62 7.83
CA LEU A 128 2.02 7.06 8.91
C LEU A 128 2.86 6.88 10.18
N MET A 129 4.14 6.50 10.04
CA MET A 129 5.09 6.43 11.16
C MET A 129 5.42 7.81 11.76
N THR A 130 5.48 8.87 10.97
CA THR A 130 5.83 10.21 11.51
C THR A 130 4.68 10.89 12.27
N GLY A 131 3.46 10.35 12.20
CA GLY A 131 2.32 10.81 12.99
C GLY A 131 2.44 10.56 14.50
N PHE A 132 3.50 9.89 14.96
CA PHE A 132 3.79 9.58 16.38
C PHE A 132 4.43 10.74 17.17
N LYS A 133 4.05 11.99 16.91
CA LYS A 133 4.45 13.13 17.76
C LYS A 133 3.28 13.64 18.59
#